data_AF-A0A1B6MAJ3-F1
#
_entry.id   AF-A0A1B6MAJ3-F1
#
_cell.length_a   1.000
_cell.length_b   1.000
_cell.length_c   1.000
_cell.angle_alpha   90.00
_cell.angle_beta   90.00
_cell.angle_gamma   90.00
#
_symmetry.space_group_name_H-M   'P 1'
#
loop_
_entity.id
_entity.type
_entity.pdbx_description
1 polymer ?
#
loop_
_entity_poly.entity_id
_entity_poly.type
_entity_poly.pdbx_seq_one_letter_code
_entity_poly.pdbx_strand_id
1 'polypeptide(L)'
;MIDSDSAIYQTLLGTFFTWGMTAAGAALVVVINGTQRALLDASLGFAGGVMVAASYWSLLAPSIEMAEESKRYGDYAFLPAAIGFFLGSLFVYATDVLITAYGLQSASLMLAYGSNGYTKKTDGYQMFPNDDERP
;
A
#
# COMPACT_ATOMS: atom_id res chain seq x y z
N MET A 1 -28.71 -24.08 -1.23
CA MET A 1 -29.38 -23.48 -0.04
C MET A 1 -29.07 -24.43 1.11
N ILE A 2 -28.06 -24.13 1.91
CA ILE A 2 -27.61 -25.00 3.02
C ILE A 2 -27.74 -24.18 4.30
N ASP A 3 -28.22 -24.87 5.33
CA ASP A 3 -28.73 -24.40 6.60
C ASP A 3 -27.98 -23.23 7.24
N SER A 4 -28.77 -22.26 7.72
CA SER A 4 -28.36 -21.02 8.39
C SER A 4 -27.47 -21.22 9.63
N ASP A 5 -27.43 -22.44 10.21
CA ASP A 5 -26.49 -22.79 11.28
C ASP A 5 -25.03 -22.84 10.81
N SER A 6 -24.78 -23.13 9.52
CA SER A 6 -23.44 -23.31 8.97
C SER A 6 -22.75 -22.01 8.54
N ALA A 7 -23.52 -20.96 8.25
CA ALA A 7 -22.99 -19.69 7.75
C ALA A 7 -22.14 -18.95 8.80
N ILE A 8 -22.53 -19.01 10.08
CA ILE A 8 -21.78 -18.39 11.17
C ILE A 8 -20.44 -19.12 11.38
N TYR A 9 -20.44 -20.46 11.36
CA TYR A 9 -19.18 -21.22 11.47
C TYR A 9 -18.26 -21.00 10.26
N GLN A 10 -18.80 -20.91 9.05
CA GLN A 10 -18.01 -20.63 7.84
C GLN A 10 -17.41 -19.22 7.85
N THR A 11 -18.20 -18.20 8.22
CA THR A 11 -17.71 -16.82 8.32
C THR A 11 -16.71 -16.66 9.45
N LEU A 12 -16.91 -17.35 10.58
CA LEU A 12 -15.99 -17.34 11.73
C LEU A 12 -14.67 -18.03 11.37
N LEU A 13 -14.70 -19.20 10.74
CA LEU A 13 -13.48 -19.86 10.23
C LEU A 13 -12.79 -19.03 9.14
N GLY A 14 -13.56 -18.44 8.21
CA GLY A 14 -13.01 -17.55 7.18
C GLY A 14 -12.36 -16.29 7.76
N THR A 15 -12.94 -15.73 8.82
CA THR A 15 -12.39 -14.58 9.54
C THR A 15 -11.10 -14.98 10.26
N PHE A 16 -11.12 -16.04 11.07
CA PHE A 16 -9.91 -16.54 11.75
C PHE A 16 -8.81 -16.92 10.76
N PHE A 17 -9.16 -17.49 9.61
CA PHE A 17 -8.21 -17.81 8.55
C PHE A 17 -7.57 -16.54 7.96
N THR A 18 -8.35 -15.49 7.68
CA THR A 18 -7.84 -14.22 7.14
C THR A 18 -6.93 -13.51 8.15
N TRP A 19 -7.33 -13.48 9.42
CA TRP A 19 -6.51 -12.95 10.51
C TRP A 19 -5.24 -13.79 10.73
N GLY A 20 -5.36 -15.12 10.63
CA GLY A 20 -4.24 -16.04 10.72
C GLY A 20 -3.22 -15.84 9.60
N MET A 21 -3.68 -15.63 8.36
CA MET A 21 -2.81 -15.31 7.22
C MET A 21 -2.09 -13.96 7.41
N THR A 22 -2.78 -12.96 7.96
CA THR A 22 -2.18 -11.66 8.29
C THR A 22 -1.11 -11.80 9.38
N ALA A 23 -1.42 -12.55 10.45
CA ALA A 23 -0.48 -12.84 11.53
C ALA A 23 0.73 -13.64 11.04
N ALA A 24 0.53 -14.63 10.16
CA ALA A 24 1.60 -15.40 9.54
C ALA A 24 2.51 -14.51 8.69
N GLY A 25 1.95 -13.61 7.87
CA GLY A 25 2.72 -12.63 7.11
C GLY A 25 3.57 -11.71 7.99
N ALA A 26 3.01 -11.22 9.10
CA ALA A 26 3.74 -10.40 10.08
C ALA A 26 4.82 -11.20 10.82
N ALA A 27 4.57 -12.47 11.16
CA ALA A 27 5.54 -13.33 11.83
C ALA A 27 6.80 -13.58 10.98
N LEU A 28 6.65 -13.66 9.65
CA LEU A 28 7.79 -13.79 8.72
C LEU A 28 8.75 -12.58 8.81
N VAL A 29 8.23 -11.38 9.07
CA VAL A 29 9.04 -10.15 9.22
C VAL A 29 9.87 -10.17 10.51
N VAL A 30 9.43 -10.89 11.55
CA VAL A 30 10.20 -11.03 12.81
C VAL A 30 11.45 -11.90 12.62
N VAL A 31 11.40 -12.85 11.69
CA VAL A 31 12.52 -13.77 11.39
C VAL A 31 13.45 -13.18 10.32
N ILE A 32 12.93 -12.38 9.40
CA ILE A 32 13.70 -11.73 8.34
C ILE A 32 14.25 -10.40 8.88
N ASN A 33 15.57 -10.29 9.02
CA ASN A 33 16.22 -9.03 9.39
C ASN A 33 15.90 -7.94 8.34
N GLY A 34 15.15 -6.90 8.74
CA GLY A 34 14.65 -5.82 7.88
C GLY A 34 15.70 -4.87 7.28
N THR A 35 16.95 -5.32 7.14
CA THR A 35 18.06 -4.51 6.63
C THR A 35 18.09 -4.40 5.10
N GLN A 36 17.36 -5.26 4.38
CA GLN A 36 17.29 -5.22 2.92
C GLN A 36 16.05 -4.45 2.44
N ARG A 37 16.21 -3.15 2.20
CA ARG A 37 15.19 -2.28 1.59
C ARG A 37 14.58 -2.89 0.31
N ALA A 38 15.40 -3.56 -0.50
CA ALA A 38 14.95 -4.23 -1.72
C ALA A 38 13.89 -5.31 -1.48
N LEU A 39 13.94 -6.03 -0.36
CA LEU A 39 12.95 -7.07 -0.03
C LEU A 39 11.64 -6.44 0.47
N LEU A 40 11.71 -5.32 1.20
CA LEU A 40 10.54 -4.55 1.61
C LEU A 40 9.85 -3.90 0.40
N ASP A 41 10.62 -3.31 -0.52
CA ASP A 41 10.07 -2.69 -1.73
C ASP A 41 9.44 -3.76 -2.64
N ALA A 42 10.04 -4.95 -2.73
CA ALA A 42 9.47 -6.08 -3.46
C ALA A 42 8.18 -6.63 -2.82
N SER A 43 8.08 -6.71 -1.49
CA SER A 43 6.87 -7.18 -0.81
C SER A 43 5.72 -6.18 -0.90
N LEU A 44 6.02 -4.88 -0.79
CA LEU A 44 5.05 -3.79 -1.01
C LEU A 44 4.54 -3.80 -2.46
N GLY A 45 5.43 -3.96 -3.43
CA GLY A 45 5.07 -4.10 -4.84
C GLY A 45 4.23 -5.35 -5.13
N PHE A 46 4.59 -6.49 -4.54
CA PHE A 46 3.82 -7.74 -4.67
C PHE A 46 2.43 -7.62 -4.07
N ALA A 47 2.29 -7.06 -2.85
CA ALA A 47 1.01 -6.84 -2.21
C ALA A 47 0.10 -5.91 -3.06
N GLY A 48 0.66 -4.82 -3.58
CA GLY A 48 -0.04 -3.94 -4.52
C GLY A 48 -0.47 -4.66 -5.80
N GLY A 49 0.41 -5.49 -6.37
CA GLY A 49 0.12 -6.28 -7.57
C GLY A 49 -1.03 -7.28 -7.39
N VAL A 50 -1.02 -8.05 -6.28
CA VAL A 50 -2.08 -9.02 -5.96
C VAL A 50 -3.43 -8.33 -5.79
N MET A 51 -3.47 -7.17 -5.14
CA MET A 51 -4.69 -6.39 -4.93
C MET A 51 -5.31 -5.90 -6.26
N VAL A 52 -4.48 -5.41 -7.18
CA VAL A 52 -4.94 -4.95 -8.50
C VAL A 52 -5.39 -6.13 -9.37
N ALA A 53 -4.67 -7.25 -9.36
CA ALA A 53 -5.02 -8.44 -10.14
C ALA A 53 -6.34 -9.07 -9.68
N ALA A 54 -6.53 -9.22 -8.37
CA ALA A 54 -7.78 -9.71 -7.79
C ALA A 54 -8.96 -8.80 -8.16
N SER A 55 -8.74 -7.48 -8.19
CA SER A 55 -9.76 -6.52 -8.62
C SER A 55 -10.14 -6.72 -10.10
N TYR A 56 -9.18 -6.98 -10.99
CA TYR A 56 -9.46 -7.20 -12.42
C TYR A 56 -10.25 -8.50 -12.67
N TRP A 57 -9.86 -9.62 -12.06
CA TRP A 57 -10.55 -10.89 -12.27
C TRP A 57 -11.88 -11.02 -11.51
N SER A 58 -11.97 -10.49 -10.29
CA SER A 58 -13.20 -10.59 -9.50
C SER A 58 -14.23 -9.52 -9.82
N LEU A 59 -13.85 -8.38 -10.41
CA LEU A 59 -14.80 -7.30 -10.76
C LEU A 59 -14.88 -7.02 -12.25
N LEU A 60 -13.78 -6.97 -13.01
CA LEU A 60 -13.85 -6.55 -14.41
C LEU A 60 -14.51 -7.62 -15.31
N ALA A 61 -14.16 -8.90 -15.12
CA ALA A 61 -14.75 -10.00 -15.86
C ALA A 61 -16.28 -10.12 -15.68
N PRO A 62 -16.84 -10.18 -14.46
CA PRO A 62 -18.30 -10.24 -14.28
C PRO A 62 -19.01 -8.92 -14.63
N SER A 63 -18.37 -7.76 -14.47
CA SER A 63 -18.99 -6.47 -14.85
C SER A 63 -19.16 -6.31 -16.36
N ILE A 64 -18.25 -6.89 -17.16
CA ILE A 64 -18.34 -6.88 -18.63
C ILE A 64 -19.49 -7.79 -19.10
N GLU A 65 -19.63 -8.97 -18.49
CA GLU A 65 -20.69 -9.93 -18.81
C GLU A 65 -22.09 -9.39 -18.47
N MET A 66 -22.26 -8.70 -17.33
CA MET A 66 -23.53 -8.06 -16.94
C MET A 66 -23.90 -6.82 -17.79
N ALA A 67 -22.90 -6.14 -18.34
CA ALA A 67 -23.13 -4.99 -19.23
C ALA A 67 -23.52 -5.43 -20.66
N GLU A 68 -22.96 -6.54 -21.13
CA GLU A 68 -23.28 -7.15 -22.44
C GLU A 68 -24.74 -7.63 -22.52
N GLU A 69 -25.28 -8.15 -21.41
CA GLU A 69 -26.67 -8.64 -21.32
C GLU A 69 -27.72 -7.50 -21.42
N SER A 70 -27.32 -6.26 -21.10
CA SER A 70 -28.24 -5.11 -20.96
C SER A 70 -28.60 -4.41 -22.29
N LYS A 71 -28.01 -4.79 -23.43
CA LYS A 71 -28.33 -4.32 -24.81
C LYS A 71 -28.46 -2.79 -25.05
N ARG A 72 -28.15 -1.93 -24.08
CA ARG A 72 -28.21 -0.45 -24.21
C ARG A 72 -26.85 0.24 -24.27
N TYR A 73 -25.80 -0.46 -23.90
CA TYR A 73 -24.41 -0.03 -23.99
C TYR A 73 -23.63 -1.26 -24.46
N GLY A 74 -23.23 -1.31 -25.72
CA GLY A 74 -22.35 -2.36 -26.24
C GLY A 74 -20.92 -2.22 -25.71
N ASP A 75 -19.95 -1.96 -26.59
CA ASP A 75 -18.49 -1.92 -26.39
C ASP A 75 -17.90 -1.06 -25.23
N TYR A 76 -18.71 -0.39 -24.41
CA TYR A 76 -18.27 0.51 -23.32
C TYR A 76 -18.58 -0.01 -21.91
N ALA A 77 -18.76 -1.32 -21.74
CA ALA A 77 -18.96 -1.99 -20.45
C ALA A 77 -17.87 -1.69 -19.40
N PHE A 78 -16.65 -1.42 -19.84
CA PHE A 78 -15.51 -1.07 -18.98
C PHE A 78 -15.60 0.36 -18.40
N LEU A 79 -16.46 1.21 -18.94
CA LEU A 79 -16.54 2.63 -18.61
C LEU A 79 -16.98 2.89 -17.16
N PRO A 80 -18.05 2.28 -16.61
CA PRO A 80 -18.41 2.46 -15.20
C PRO A 80 -17.36 1.92 -14.23
N ALA A 81 -16.70 0.80 -14.57
CA ALA A 81 -15.61 0.24 -13.76
C ALA A 81 -14.38 1.17 -13.75
N ALA A 82 -13.99 1.70 -14.91
CA ALA A 82 -12.90 2.64 -15.05
C ALA A 82 -13.18 3.98 -14.34
N ILE A 83 -14.40 4.52 -14.47
CA ILE A 83 -14.81 5.76 -13.80
C ILE A 83 -14.83 5.56 -12.28
N GLY A 84 -15.38 4.44 -11.79
CA GLY A 84 -15.40 4.11 -10.37
C GLY A 84 -13.99 3.94 -9.78
N PHE A 85 -13.12 3.23 -10.50
CA PHE A 85 -11.72 3.07 -10.10
C PHE A 85 -10.95 4.40 -10.11
N PHE A 86 -11.15 5.23 -11.13
CA PHE A 86 -10.52 6.55 -11.22
C PHE A 86 -11.01 7.49 -10.12
N LEU A 87 -12.32 7.52 -9.86
CA LEU A 87 -12.91 8.33 -8.80
C LEU A 87 -12.45 7.86 -7.40
N GLY A 88 -12.35 6.54 -7.19
CA GLY A 88 -11.79 5.96 -5.97
C GLY A 88 -10.31 6.27 -5.79
N SER A 89 -9.51 6.18 -6.86
CA SER A 89 -8.10 6.56 -6.84
C SER A 89 -7.92 8.05 -6.55
N LEU A 90 -8.73 8.91 -7.17
CA LEU A 90 -8.75 10.35 -6.91
C LEU A 90 -9.16 10.65 -5.46
N PHE A 91 -10.13 9.91 -4.90
CA PHE A 91 -10.55 10.05 -3.51
C PHE A 91 -9.43 9.66 -2.53
N VAL A 92 -8.73 8.55 -2.77
CA VAL A 92 -7.57 8.15 -1.94
C VAL A 92 -6.46 9.19 -2.04
N TYR A 93 -6.16 9.68 -3.24
CA TYR A 93 -5.20 10.76 -3.45
C TYR A 93 -5.59 12.04 -2.72
N ALA A 94 -6.86 12.46 -2.83
CA ALA A 94 -7.37 13.62 -2.11
C ALA A 94 -7.28 13.42 -0.59
N THR A 95 -7.56 12.21 -0.10
CA THR A 95 -7.42 11.86 1.33
C THR A 95 -5.96 11.91 1.77
N ASP A 96 -5.02 11.41 0.97
CA ASP A 96 -3.58 11.47 1.25
C ASP A 96 -3.07 12.92 1.28
N VAL A 97 -3.53 13.75 0.33
CA VAL A 97 -3.23 15.19 0.29
C VAL A 97 -3.86 15.91 1.48
N LEU A 98 -5.10 15.59 1.86
CA LEU A 98 -5.76 16.17 3.03
C LEU A 98 -5.04 15.76 4.31
N ILE A 99 -4.69 14.48 4.49
CA ILE A 99 -3.96 14.00 5.67
C ILE A 99 -2.58 14.66 5.78
N THR A 100 -1.88 14.81 4.65
CA THR A 100 -0.57 15.48 4.57
C THR A 100 -0.72 16.99 4.82
N ALA A 101 -1.75 17.64 4.27
CA ALA A 101 -2.00 19.08 4.41
C ALA A 101 -2.49 19.47 5.83
N TYR A 102 -3.30 18.64 6.47
CA TYR A 102 -3.71 18.81 7.88
C TYR A 102 -2.60 18.44 8.86
N GLY A 103 -1.43 18.01 8.38
CA GLY A 103 -0.26 17.79 9.22
C GLY A 103 -0.43 16.65 10.22
N LEU A 104 -1.27 15.64 9.93
CA LEU A 104 -1.47 14.50 10.84
C LEU A 104 -0.24 13.56 10.93
N GLN A 105 0.85 13.89 10.24
CA GLN A 105 2.17 13.28 10.43
C GLN A 105 3.00 13.99 11.53
N SER A 106 2.51 15.08 12.12
CA SER A 106 3.22 15.86 13.15
C SER A 106 3.08 15.32 14.57
N ALA A 107 2.17 14.37 14.84
CA ALA A 107 2.06 13.81 16.20
C ALA A 107 3.37 13.14 16.66
N SER A 108 4.10 12.51 15.74
CA SER A 108 5.41 11.90 16.02
C SER A 108 6.58 12.85 15.74
N LEU A 109 6.45 13.79 14.81
CA LEU A 109 7.52 14.74 14.45
C LEU A 109 7.65 15.88 15.48
N MET A 110 6.55 16.31 16.11
CA MET A 110 6.52 17.31 17.20
C MET A 110 6.86 16.70 18.57
N LEU A 111 6.70 15.37 18.73
CA LEU A 111 7.07 14.64 19.94
C LEU A 111 8.51 14.07 19.89
N ALA A 112 9.04 13.75 18.69
CA ALA A 112 10.42 13.29 18.51
C ALA A 112 11.43 14.44 18.28
N TYR A 113 11.02 15.60 17.75
CA TYR A 113 11.90 16.80 17.72
C TYR A 113 12.22 17.33 19.12
N GLY A 114 11.44 16.97 20.14
CA GLY A 114 11.75 17.22 21.55
C GLY A 114 12.71 16.20 22.20
N SER A 115 13.12 15.14 21.50
CA SER A 115 13.81 13.99 22.14
C SER A 115 15.28 13.76 21.80
N ASN A 116 15.86 14.16 20.66
CA ASN A 116 17.32 14.07 20.52
C ASN A 116 17.94 14.81 19.33
N GLY A 117 19.02 15.52 19.63
CA GLY A 117 19.76 16.39 18.71
C GLY A 117 20.40 15.68 17.52
N TYR A 118 20.14 16.22 16.34
CA TYR A 118 21.00 16.03 15.18
C TYR A 118 22.13 17.05 15.26
N THR A 119 23.23 16.60 15.85
CA THR A 119 24.56 17.20 15.72
C THR A 119 24.80 17.60 14.28
N LYS A 120 24.92 18.91 14.11
CA LYS A 120 25.59 19.60 13.02
C LYS A 120 26.95 18.93 12.78
N LYS A 121 27.12 18.22 11.68
CA LYS A 121 28.44 17.77 11.19
C LYS A 121 28.62 18.19 9.73
N THR A 122 28.53 19.50 9.51
CA THR A 122 29.27 20.18 8.44
C THR A 122 30.69 20.39 8.95
N ASP A 123 31.57 19.41 8.76
CA ASP A 123 33.02 19.60 8.77
C ASP A 123 33.67 18.35 8.18
N GLY A 124 34.34 18.49 7.03
CA GLY A 124 35.27 17.46 6.55
C GLY A 124 35.33 17.15 5.06
N TYR A 125 34.62 17.84 4.16
CA TYR A 125 35.01 17.82 2.74
C TYR A 125 36.25 18.70 2.57
N GLN A 126 37.40 18.06 2.72
CA GLN A 126 38.72 18.52 2.31
C GLN A 126 38.64 19.18 0.94
N MET A 127 38.72 20.50 0.92
CA MET A 127 38.90 21.34 -0.25
C MET A 127 40.39 21.26 -0.60
N PHE A 128 40.73 20.39 -1.55
CA PHE A 128 42.01 20.23 -2.26
C PHE A 128 43.32 20.25 -1.42
N PRO A 129 44.17 19.21 -1.50
CA PRO A 129 45.52 19.32 -0.93
C PRO A 129 46.28 20.49 -1.58
N ASN A 130 46.89 21.35 -0.77
CA ASN A 130 47.76 22.43 -1.21
C ASN A 130 48.93 21.82 -2.02
N ASP A 131 49.00 22.12 -3.31
CA ASP A 131 50.06 21.65 -4.23
C ASP A 131 51.37 22.47 -4.10
N ASP A 132 51.54 23.24 -3.03
CA ASP A 132 52.65 24.19 -2.86
C ASP A 132 53.86 23.63 -2.07
N GLU A 133 53.88 22.34 -1.71
CA GLU A 133 54.98 21.71 -0.96
C GLU A 133 55.53 20.45 -1.64
N ARG A 134 55.99 20.58 -2.90
CA ARG A 134 56.87 19.58 -3.53
C ARG A 134 58.19 20.23 -3.99
N PRO A 135 59.35 19.59 -3.74
CA PRO A 135 60.68 20.20 -3.70
C PRO A 135 61.22 20.67 -5.05
#